data_AF-A0AA45U486-F1
#
_entry.id   AF-A0AA45U486-F1
#
_cell.length_a   1.000
_cell.length_b   1.000
_cell.length_c   1.000
_cell.angle_alpha   90.00
_cell.angle_beta   90.00
_cell.angle_gamma   90.00
#
_symmetry.space_group_name_H-M   'P 1'
#
loop_
_entity.id
_entity.type
_entity.pdbx_description
1 polymer ?
#
loop_
_entity_poly.entity_id
_entity_poly.type
_entity_poly.pdbx_seq_one_letter_code
_entity_poly.pdbx_strand_id
1 'polypeptide(L)'
;GGVVGPLREVRVAFGPDGKPLRIPQELEEHRFLAARPVELLTDVLADEAARAPAFGLDNALRLPFRVAAKTGTSRAHVDNWAAGFTRERTVAVWVGNFDGTPMRGVSGITGAGPVFARVMALAMRGLRAAPLVDRSHFEAAEICPLSGERAGPNCPGAMKEVYLPGTAPRHTCTMHRGDGSLDVGPAYLAWAQAEGLASTSVSAEGGPGAQPGFILPANGDEFLVEPELPESAQAVPVRVMAPQGAKLLELRTDDGRRIELRPPFVTRLPAVAGERRLELWAPGGSEPLAVTRFRVR
;
A
#
# COMPACT_ATOMS: atom_id res chain seq x y z
N GLY A 1 -15.59 -15.11 -3.92
CA GLY A 1 -15.37 -15.50 -5.33
C GLY A 1 -15.94 -14.53 -6.35
N GLY A 2 -15.92 -13.21 -6.08
CA GLY A 2 -16.24 -12.17 -7.08
C GLY A 2 -17.71 -12.00 -7.46
N VAL A 3 -18.62 -12.61 -6.71
CA VAL A 3 -20.07 -12.44 -6.88
C VAL A 3 -20.55 -11.43 -5.85
N VAL A 4 -21.35 -10.47 -6.29
CA VAL A 4 -22.02 -9.50 -5.43
C VAL A 4 -23.51 -9.81 -5.48
N GLY A 5 -24.14 -9.86 -4.31
CA GLY A 5 -25.58 -10.10 -4.16
C GLY A 5 -26.21 -9.03 -3.25
N PRO A 6 -27.54 -8.97 -3.21
CA PRO A 6 -28.25 -7.97 -2.41
C PRO A 6 -28.04 -8.17 -0.92
N LEU A 7 -27.91 -7.06 -0.19
CA LEU A 7 -28.11 -7.06 1.26
C LEU A 7 -29.61 -7.26 1.53
N ARG A 8 -29.96 -8.28 2.31
CA ARG A 8 -31.35 -8.56 2.69
C ARG A 8 -31.57 -8.20 4.15
N GLU A 9 -32.02 -6.97 4.39
CA GLU A 9 -32.38 -6.50 5.73
C GLU A 9 -33.75 -7.04 6.16
N VAL A 10 -34.70 -7.09 5.23
CA VAL A 10 -36.04 -7.65 5.43
C VAL A 10 -36.18 -8.96 4.67
N ARG A 11 -36.50 -10.05 5.39
CA ARG A 11 -36.68 -11.39 4.80
C ARG A 11 -38.10 -11.62 4.29
N VAL A 12 -39.09 -11.11 5.03
CA VAL A 12 -40.51 -11.24 4.72
C VAL A 12 -41.25 -10.08 5.37
N ALA A 13 -42.28 -9.60 4.70
CA ALA A 13 -43.23 -8.62 5.24
C ALA A 13 -44.64 -9.07 4.85
N PHE A 14 -45.63 -8.81 5.70
CA PHE A 14 -47.02 -9.19 5.49
C PHE A 14 -47.91 -7.94 5.59
N GLY A 15 -48.91 -7.86 4.73
CA GLY A 15 -49.93 -6.83 4.78
C GLY A 15 -50.94 -7.07 5.91
N PRO A 16 -51.84 -6.11 6.18
CA PRO A 16 -52.90 -6.27 7.18
C PRO A 16 -53.85 -7.45 6.92
N ASP A 17 -53.93 -7.89 5.66
CA ASP A 17 -54.71 -9.06 5.22
C ASP A 17 -53.93 -10.39 5.35
N GLY A 18 -52.73 -10.36 5.93
CA GLY A 18 -51.85 -11.52 6.07
C GLY A 18 -51.14 -11.93 4.79
N LYS A 19 -51.27 -11.19 3.67
CA LYS A 19 -50.61 -11.55 2.41
C LYS A 19 -49.16 -11.07 2.38
N PRO A 20 -48.23 -11.85 1.78
CA PRO A 20 -46.85 -11.41 1.62
C PRO A 20 -46.76 -10.14 0.80
N LEU A 21 -46.01 -9.16 1.30
CA LEU A 21 -45.65 -7.95 0.56
C LEU A 21 -44.42 -8.24 -0.30
N ARG A 22 -44.42 -7.70 -1.52
CA ARG A 22 -43.23 -7.73 -2.37
C ARG A 22 -42.17 -6.81 -1.76
N ILE A 23 -41.02 -7.36 -1.43
CA ILE A 23 -39.84 -6.60 -1.02
C ILE A 23 -39.00 -6.37 -2.29
N PRO A 24 -38.84 -5.12 -2.75
CA PRO A 24 -37.94 -4.82 -3.87
C PRO A 24 -36.52 -5.24 -3.53
N GLN A 25 -35.82 -5.86 -4.48
CA GLN A 25 -34.38 -6.07 -4.36
C GLN A 25 -33.67 -4.88 -4.98
N GLU A 26 -32.76 -4.27 -4.23
CA GLU A 26 -31.95 -3.14 -4.73
C GLU A 26 -30.87 -3.60 -5.72
N LEU A 27 -30.49 -4.88 -5.67
CA LEU A 27 -29.43 -5.44 -6.49
C LEU A 27 -29.73 -6.90 -6.86
N GLU A 28 -29.56 -7.23 -8.14
CA GLU A 28 -29.55 -8.61 -8.61
C GLU A 28 -28.16 -9.23 -8.45
N GLU A 29 -28.12 -10.51 -8.08
CA GLU A 29 -26.85 -11.22 -7.93
C GLU A 29 -26.14 -11.35 -9.28
N HIS A 30 -24.88 -10.91 -9.33
CA HIS A 30 -24.06 -11.02 -10.53
C HIS A 30 -22.58 -11.13 -10.22
N ARG A 31 -21.82 -11.64 -11.19
CA ARG A 31 -20.36 -11.70 -11.13
C ARG A 31 -19.78 -10.33 -11.46
N PHE A 32 -19.27 -9.65 -10.43
CA PHE A 32 -18.57 -8.37 -10.58
C PHE A 32 -17.08 -8.57 -10.93
N LEU A 33 -16.45 -9.61 -10.37
CA LEU A 33 -15.04 -9.94 -10.60
C LEU A 33 -14.85 -11.43 -10.91
N ALA A 34 -13.80 -11.73 -11.67
CA ALA A 34 -13.38 -13.10 -11.93
C ALA A 34 -13.01 -13.81 -10.62
N ALA A 35 -13.40 -15.09 -10.49
CA ALA A 35 -13.23 -15.83 -9.23
C ALA A 35 -11.75 -15.99 -8.83
N ARG A 36 -10.87 -16.34 -9.79
CA ARG A 36 -9.45 -16.66 -9.52
C ARG A 36 -8.64 -15.47 -8.98
N PRO A 37 -8.68 -14.28 -9.60
CA PRO A 37 -8.03 -13.10 -9.01
C PRO A 37 -8.56 -12.75 -7.61
N VAL A 38 -9.87 -12.92 -7.37
CA VAL A 38 -10.47 -12.66 -6.05
C VAL A 38 -10.01 -13.68 -5.00
N GLU A 39 -9.85 -14.94 -5.37
CA GLU A 39 -9.27 -15.97 -4.47
C GLU A 39 -7.81 -15.64 -4.13
N LEU A 40 -7.01 -15.21 -5.10
CA LEU A 40 -5.63 -14.79 -4.86
C LEU A 40 -5.58 -13.55 -3.96
N LEU A 41 -6.43 -12.55 -4.21
CA LEU A 41 -6.56 -11.37 -3.34
C LEU A 41 -7.00 -11.77 -1.92
N THR A 42 -7.91 -12.73 -1.79
CA THR A 42 -8.35 -13.25 -0.49
C THR A 42 -7.19 -13.93 0.24
N ASP A 43 -6.30 -14.60 -0.50
CA ASP A 43 -5.09 -15.22 0.06
C ASP A 43 -4.12 -14.20 0.65
N VAL A 44 -3.79 -13.18 -0.15
CA VAL A 44 -2.97 -12.03 0.29
C VAL A 44 -3.61 -11.35 1.49
N LEU A 45 -4.91 -11.08 1.41
CA LEU A 45 -5.65 -10.46 2.49
C LEU A 45 -5.76 -11.35 3.70
N ALA A 46 -5.52 -12.66 3.66
CA ALA A 46 -5.61 -13.56 4.80
C ALA A 46 -4.24 -13.94 5.39
N ASP A 47 -3.15 -13.40 4.83
CA ASP A 47 -1.80 -13.69 5.28
C ASP A 47 -1.46 -12.92 6.56
N GLU A 48 -1.26 -13.66 7.66
CA GLU A 48 -0.89 -13.09 8.95
C GLU A 48 0.58 -12.66 9.00
N ALA A 49 1.46 -13.39 8.33
CA ALA A 49 2.89 -13.08 8.29
C ALA A 49 3.14 -11.78 7.51
N ALA A 50 2.41 -11.57 6.41
CA ALA A 50 2.49 -10.34 5.62
C ALA A 50 2.07 -9.09 6.41
N ARG A 51 1.18 -9.24 7.40
CA ARG A 51 0.70 -8.13 8.25
C ARG A 51 1.60 -7.85 9.46
N ALA A 52 2.33 -8.86 9.93
CA ALA A 52 3.09 -8.78 11.17
C ALA A 52 4.11 -7.62 11.22
N PRO A 53 4.82 -7.23 10.15
CA PRO A 53 5.72 -6.07 10.20
C PRO A 53 5.02 -4.75 10.54
N ALA A 54 3.75 -4.60 10.16
CA ALA A 54 2.99 -3.38 10.41
C ALA A 54 2.26 -3.40 11.76
N PHE A 55 1.78 -4.57 12.20
CA PHE A 55 0.85 -4.67 13.34
C PHE A 55 1.40 -5.47 14.52
N GLY A 56 2.57 -6.10 14.38
CA GLY A 56 3.06 -7.10 15.30
C GLY A 56 2.40 -8.47 15.10
N LEU A 57 2.99 -9.49 15.73
CA LEU A 57 2.50 -10.88 15.64
C LEU A 57 1.20 -11.11 16.40
N ASP A 58 0.93 -10.32 17.43
CA ASP A 58 -0.32 -10.35 18.18
C ASP A 58 -1.07 -9.04 17.94
N ASN A 59 -2.08 -9.10 17.08
CA ASN A 59 -2.80 -7.92 16.62
C ASN A 59 -4.31 -8.20 16.49
N ALA A 60 -5.10 -7.15 16.36
CA ALA A 60 -6.56 -7.24 16.36
C ALA A 60 -7.16 -7.98 15.15
N LEU A 61 -6.37 -8.34 14.14
CA LEU A 61 -6.81 -9.16 13.01
C LEU A 61 -6.40 -10.64 13.14
N ARG A 62 -5.68 -11.00 14.19
CA ARG A 62 -5.32 -12.38 14.52
C ARG A 62 -6.46 -13.01 15.33
N LEU A 63 -7.24 -13.85 14.67
CA LEU A 63 -8.38 -14.56 15.25
C LEU A 63 -8.05 -16.06 15.37
N PRO A 64 -8.79 -16.84 16.19
CA PRO A 64 -8.60 -18.29 16.28
C PRO A 64 -8.98 -19.06 14.99
N PHE A 65 -9.30 -18.34 13.91
CA PHE A 65 -9.60 -18.84 12.58
C PHE A 65 -9.10 -17.85 11.54
N ARG A 66 -8.82 -18.33 10.33
CA ARG A 66 -8.32 -17.51 9.22
C ARG A 66 -9.37 -16.48 8.78
N VAL A 67 -8.94 -15.23 8.65
CA VAL A 67 -9.79 -14.11 8.21
C VAL A 67 -9.06 -13.26 7.17
N ALA A 68 -9.71 -13.01 6.02
CA ALA A 68 -9.25 -12.00 5.08
C ALA A 68 -9.72 -10.64 5.60
N ALA A 69 -8.79 -9.71 5.81
CA ALA A 69 -9.10 -8.43 6.44
C ALA A 69 -8.15 -7.32 5.99
N LYS A 70 -8.67 -6.10 6.03
CA LYS A 70 -7.97 -4.87 5.71
C LYS A 70 -8.37 -3.77 6.68
N THR A 71 -7.39 -2.99 7.11
CA THR A 71 -7.60 -1.74 7.85
C THR A 71 -7.49 -0.52 6.94
N GLY A 72 -8.23 0.52 7.27
CA GLY A 72 -8.14 1.85 6.67
C GLY A 72 -7.98 2.90 7.77
N THR A 73 -7.26 3.98 7.50
CA THR A 73 -7.21 5.16 8.37
C THR A 73 -7.28 6.35 7.45
N SER A 74 -8.30 7.18 7.63
CA SER A 74 -8.47 8.35 6.80
C SER A 74 -7.39 9.38 7.11
N ARG A 75 -7.17 10.29 6.17
CA ARG A 75 -6.22 11.40 6.35
C ARG A 75 -6.63 12.24 7.57
N ALA A 76 -5.64 12.89 8.18
CA ALA A 76 -5.79 13.63 9.43
C ALA A 76 -6.41 12.84 10.61
N HIS A 77 -6.48 11.51 10.54
CA HIS A 77 -7.00 10.63 11.59
C HIS A 77 -8.45 10.94 12.01
N VAL A 78 -9.29 11.44 11.10
CA VAL A 78 -10.70 11.74 11.40
C VAL A 78 -11.53 10.48 11.68
N ASP A 79 -11.19 9.38 10.99
CA ASP A 79 -11.78 8.08 11.22
C ASP A 79 -10.83 6.93 10.85
N ASN A 80 -11.30 5.71 11.14
CA ASN A 80 -10.63 4.51 10.73
C ASN A 80 -11.60 3.33 10.56
N TRP A 81 -11.16 2.34 9.78
CA TRP A 81 -11.95 1.19 9.38
C TRP A 81 -11.20 -0.11 9.63
N ALA A 82 -11.95 -1.16 9.94
CA ALA A 82 -11.51 -2.55 9.86
C ALA A 82 -12.62 -3.37 9.19
N ALA A 83 -12.32 -3.94 8.03
CA ALA A 83 -13.26 -4.78 7.29
C ALA A 83 -12.62 -6.12 6.95
N GLY A 84 -13.41 -7.18 7.03
CA GLY A 84 -12.93 -8.52 6.76
C GLY A 84 -14.02 -9.57 6.74
N PHE A 85 -13.65 -10.76 6.29
CA PHE A 85 -14.60 -11.85 6.08
C PHE A 85 -13.97 -13.23 6.26
N THR A 86 -14.84 -14.18 6.62
CA THR A 86 -14.66 -15.63 6.43
C THR A 86 -15.58 -16.10 5.30
N ARG A 87 -15.72 -17.41 5.06
CA ARG A 87 -16.74 -17.90 4.12
C ARG A 87 -18.16 -17.72 4.62
N GLU A 88 -18.32 -17.59 5.93
CA GLU A 88 -19.60 -17.57 6.62
C GLU A 88 -20.08 -16.15 6.93
N ARG A 89 -19.16 -15.22 7.21
CA ARG A 89 -19.47 -13.89 7.72
C ARG A 89 -18.60 -12.82 7.10
N THR A 90 -19.20 -11.66 6.87
CA THR A 90 -18.50 -10.41 6.56
C THR A 90 -18.79 -9.42 7.68
N VAL A 91 -17.75 -8.75 8.18
CA VAL A 91 -17.86 -7.71 9.20
C VAL A 91 -17.08 -6.49 8.72
N ALA A 92 -17.70 -5.32 8.81
CA ALA A 92 -17.05 -4.04 8.61
C ALA A 92 -17.35 -3.14 9.82
N VAL A 93 -16.31 -2.50 10.33
CA VAL A 93 -16.39 -1.61 11.47
C VAL A 93 -15.77 -0.27 11.09
N TRP A 94 -16.52 0.79 11.34
CA TRP A 94 -16.07 2.16 11.32
C TRP A 94 -15.96 2.70 12.74
N VAL A 95 -14.92 3.49 13.00
CA VAL A 95 -14.78 4.26 14.23
C VAL A 95 -14.28 5.65 13.87
N GLY A 96 -15.04 6.67 14.26
CA GLY A 96 -14.70 8.08 14.06
C GLY A 96 -15.60 8.98 14.89
N ASN A 97 -15.31 10.28 14.88
CA ASN A 97 -16.20 11.27 15.45
C ASN A 97 -17.26 11.65 14.41
N PHE A 98 -18.54 11.66 14.79
CA PHE A 98 -19.64 12.02 13.86
C PHE A 98 -19.55 13.45 13.35
N ASP A 99 -18.84 14.33 14.06
CA ASP A 99 -18.58 15.72 13.66
C ASP A 99 -17.32 15.90 12.79
N GLY A 100 -16.66 14.79 12.43
CA GLY A 100 -15.44 14.80 11.60
C GLY A 100 -14.19 15.30 12.30
N THR A 101 -14.22 15.57 13.61
CA THR A 101 -13.03 16.03 14.34
C THR A 101 -11.95 14.94 14.41
N PRO A 102 -10.65 15.29 14.32
CA PRO A 102 -9.56 14.30 14.41
C PRO A 102 -9.56 13.45 15.69
N MET A 103 -9.31 12.15 15.53
CA MET A 103 -9.08 11.22 16.63
C MET A 103 -7.66 11.34 17.17
N ARG A 104 -7.46 11.06 18.46
CA ARG A 104 -6.17 11.20 19.14
C ARG A 104 -5.31 9.94 19.01
N GLY A 105 -4.46 9.87 17.98
CA GLY A 105 -3.47 8.79 17.84
C GLY A 105 -4.07 7.41 17.56
N VAL A 106 -5.26 7.38 16.93
CA VAL A 106 -5.97 6.13 16.61
C VAL A 106 -5.78 5.79 15.13
N SER A 107 -5.45 4.54 14.84
CA SER A 107 -5.38 3.99 13.49
C SER A 107 -6.38 2.83 13.35
N GLY A 108 -6.54 2.30 12.14
CA GLY A 108 -7.49 1.20 11.88
C GLY A 108 -7.22 -0.03 12.73
N ILE A 109 -5.96 -0.30 13.08
CA ILE A 109 -5.62 -1.47 13.91
C ILE A 109 -5.86 -1.22 15.41
N THR A 110 -5.81 0.02 15.89
CA THR A 110 -6.03 0.36 17.31
C THR A 110 -7.45 0.85 17.62
N GLY A 111 -8.18 1.36 16.63
CA GLY A 111 -9.56 1.85 16.75
C GLY A 111 -10.61 0.80 16.38
N ALA A 112 -10.84 0.62 15.08
CA ALA A 112 -11.84 -0.30 14.54
C ALA A 112 -11.44 -1.78 14.70
N GLY A 113 -10.14 -2.09 14.67
CA GLY A 113 -9.60 -3.45 14.78
C GLY A 113 -10.12 -4.24 16.00
N PRO A 114 -10.00 -3.75 17.25
CA PRO A 114 -10.46 -4.47 18.43
C PRO A 114 -11.98 -4.71 18.44
N VAL A 115 -12.76 -3.77 17.92
CA VAL A 115 -14.22 -3.93 17.78
C VAL A 115 -14.52 -4.99 16.71
N PHE A 116 -13.85 -4.93 15.56
CA PHE A 116 -13.93 -5.95 14.51
C PHE A 116 -13.63 -7.34 15.06
N ALA A 117 -12.55 -7.51 15.84
CA ALA A 117 -12.16 -8.80 16.41
C ALA A 117 -13.28 -9.41 17.26
N ARG A 118 -13.86 -8.60 18.16
CA ARG A 118 -14.95 -9.03 19.06
C ARG A 118 -16.22 -9.37 18.29
N VAL A 119 -16.60 -8.53 17.32
CA VAL A 119 -17.80 -8.75 16.51
C VAL A 119 -17.64 -9.98 15.62
N MET A 120 -16.49 -10.16 14.96
CA MET A 120 -16.23 -11.32 14.11
C MET A 120 -16.21 -12.62 14.93
N ALA A 121 -15.54 -12.62 16.10
CA ALA A 121 -15.56 -13.78 17.00
C ALA A 121 -16.97 -14.15 17.46
N LEU A 122 -17.81 -13.14 17.77
CA LEU A 122 -19.22 -13.36 18.12
C LEU A 122 -20.02 -13.88 16.92
N ALA A 123 -19.83 -13.31 15.73
CA ALA A 123 -20.53 -13.69 14.50
C ALA A 123 -20.21 -15.12 14.05
N MET A 124 -19.02 -15.60 14.40
CA MET A 124 -18.54 -16.96 14.12
C MET A 124 -18.84 -17.95 15.25
N ARG A 125 -19.46 -17.54 16.36
CA ARG A 125 -19.73 -18.41 17.50
C ARG A 125 -20.62 -19.59 17.10
N GLY A 126 -20.14 -20.80 17.36
CA GLY A 126 -20.84 -22.05 17.00
C GLY A 126 -20.69 -22.46 15.54
N LEU A 127 -19.91 -21.72 14.74
CA LEU A 127 -19.58 -22.09 13.37
C LEU A 127 -18.16 -22.66 13.31
N ARG A 128 -17.96 -23.61 12.39
CA ARG A 128 -16.64 -24.06 11.99
C ARG A 128 -16.23 -23.30 10.74
N ALA A 129 -15.14 -22.53 10.81
CA ALA A 129 -14.62 -21.80 9.67
C ALA A 129 -14.21 -22.77 8.56
N ALA A 130 -14.79 -22.61 7.37
CA ALA A 130 -14.37 -23.30 6.17
C ALA A 130 -13.04 -22.73 5.65
N PRO A 131 -12.24 -23.52 4.90
CA PRO A 131 -11.02 -23.01 4.26
C PRO A 131 -11.34 -21.80 3.39
N LEU A 132 -10.68 -20.68 3.66
CA LEU A 132 -11.01 -19.41 3.00
C LEU A 132 -10.58 -19.42 1.52
N VAL A 133 -9.40 -19.97 1.25
CA VAL A 133 -8.76 -20.05 -0.06
C VAL A 133 -8.40 -21.50 -0.36
N ASP A 134 -8.64 -21.92 -1.60
CA ASP A 134 -8.08 -23.15 -2.14
C ASP A 134 -6.86 -22.80 -3.00
N ARG A 135 -5.67 -23.13 -2.51
CA ARG A 135 -4.40 -22.83 -3.19
C ARG A 135 -4.06 -23.82 -4.30
N SER A 136 -4.82 -24.92 -4.49
CA SER A 136 -4.49 -25.94 -5.50
C SER A 136 -4.61 -25.45 -6.95
N HIS A 137 -5.20 -24.27 -7.15
CA HIS A 137 -5.42 -23.66 -8.46
C HIS A 137 -4.36 -22.62 -8.84
N PHE A 138 -3.39 -22.36 -7.95
CA PHE A 138 -2.32 -21.42 -8.18
C PHE A 138 -1.01 -22.14 -8.51
N GLU A 139 -0.18 -21.49 -9.31
CA GLU A 139 1.21 -21.88 -9.50
C GLU A 139 2.03 -21.38 -8.32
N ALA A 140 2.89 -22.22 -7.75
CA ALA A 140 3.82 -21.78 -6.72
C ALA A 140 5.19 -21.45 -7.31
N ALA A 141 5.84 -20.40 -6.82
CA ALA A 141 7.20 -20.07 -7.17
C ALA A 141 8.00 -19.66 -5.92
N GLU A 142 9.29 -19.99 -5.92
CA GLU A 142 10.24 -19.46 -4.94
C GLU A 142 10.77 -18.13 -5.44
N ILE A 143 10.54 -17.07 -4.65
CA ILE A 143 10.89 -15.71 -4.99
C ILE A 143 11.82 -15.09 -3.96
N CYS A 144 12.56 -14.08 -4.40
CA CYS A 144 13.26 -13.17 -3.52
C CYS A 144 12.26 -12.15 -2.95
N PRO A 145 12.08 -12.06 -1.61
CA PRO A 145 11.12 -11.14 -0.99
C PRO A 145 11.43 -9.66 -1.26
N LEU A 146 12.69 -9.33 -1.57
CA LEU A 146 13.10 -7.96 -1.84
C LEU A 146 12.88 -7.54 -3.31
N SER A 147 13.17 -8.43 -4.27
CA SER A 147 13.05 -8.09 -5.70
C SER A 147 11.74 -8.53 -6.33
N GLY A 148 10.98 -9.45 -5.72
CA GLY A 148 9.78 -10.06 -6.31
C GLY A 148 10.06 -11.07 -7.43
N GLU A 149 11.25 -11.05 -8.03
CA GLU A 149 11.73 -12.04 -9.00
C GLU A 149 12.03 -13.42 -8.38
N ARG A 150 12.24 -14.44 -9.23
CA ARG A 150 12.60 -15.79 -8.75
C ARG A 150 13.87 -15.76 -7.91
N ALA A 151 13.88 -16.47 -6.79
CA ALA A 151 15.05 -16.53 -5.93
C ALA A 151 16.23 -17.14 -6.69
N GLY A 152 17.38 -16.44 -6.65
CA GLY A 152 18.64 -16.94 -7.17
C GLY A 152 19.48 -17.62 -6.09
N PRO A 153 20.62 -18.21 -6.44
CA PRO A 153 21.51 -18.89 -5.48
C PRO A 153 22.09 -17.95 -4.40
N ASN A 154 22.10 -16.64 -4.66
CA ASN A 154 22.61 -15.63 -3.73
C ASN A 154 21.53 -15.08 -2.78
N CYS A 155 20.27 -15.52 -2.91
CA CYS A 155 19.18 -15.02 -2.06
C CYS A 155 19.19 -15.74 -0.70
N PRO A 156 19.44 -15.04 0.42
CA PRO A 156 19.58 -15.68 1.73
C PRO A 156 18.24 -16.14 2.35
N GLY A 157 17.11 -15.73 1.77
CA GLY A 157 15.78 -16.03 2.28
C GLY A 157 14.74 -16.08 1.17
N ALA A 158 14.78 -17.12 0.35
CA ALA A 158 13.72 -17.38 -0.62
C ALA A 158 12.38 -17.60 0.11
N MET A 159 11.30 -17.05 -0.44
CA MET A 159 9.95 -17.29 0.06
C MET A 159 9.10 -17.94 -1.03
N LYS A 160 8.21 -18.85 -0.63
CA LYS A 160 7.28 -19.50 -1.55
C LYS A 160 6.01 -18.67 -1.64
N GLU A 161 5.71 -18.18 -2.84
CA GLU A 161 4.50 -17.45 -3.16
C GLU A 161 3.63 -18.16 -4.19
N VAL A 162 2.37 -17.73 -4.28
CA VAL A 162 1.39 -18.27 -5.21
C VAL A 162 0.96 -17.24 -6.26
N TYR A 163 0.75 -17.71 -7.48
CA TYR A 163 0.46 -16.89 -8.66
C TYR A 163 -0.71 -17.46 -9.45
N LEU A 164 -1.38 -16.60 -10.22
CA LEU A 164 -2.25 -17.09 -11.28
C LEU A 164 -1.40 -17.88 -12.30
N PRO A 165 -1.95 -18.95 -12.90
CA PRO A 165 -1.21 -19.74 -13.87
C PRO A 165 -0.59 -18.87 -14.97
N GLY A 166 0.73 -18.99 -15.17
CA GLY A 166 1.46 -18.27 -16.20
C GLY A 166 1.85 -16.82 -15.85
N THR A 167 1.50 -16.33 -14.66
CA THR A 167 1.86 -14.98 -14.17
C THR A 167 2.98 -14.97 -13.14
N ALA A 168 3.56 -16.13 -12.80
CA ALA A 168 4.73 -16.20 -11.92
C ALA A 168 5.93 -15.46 -12.56
N PRO A 169 6.83 -14.86 -11.75
CA PRO A 169 8.02 -14.19 -12.26
C PRO A 169 8.85 -15.16 -13.10
N ARG A 170 9.51 -14.64 -14.13
CA ARG A 170 10.33 -15.45 -15.06
C ARG A 170 11.81 -15.18 -14.90
N HIS A 171 12.18 -13.99 -14.43
CA HIS A 171 13.56 -13.62 -14.26
C HIS A 171 14.06 -14.07 -12.88
N THR A 172 15.36 -14.31 -12.79
CA THR A 172 16.02 -14.59 -11.53
C THR A 172 16.45 -13.27 -10.91
N CYS A 173 16.37 -13.17 -9.59
CA CYS A 173 16.79 -12.03 -8.81
C CYS A 173 18.23 -11.60 -9.19
N THR A 174 18.38 -10.35 -9.61
CA THR A 174 19.67 -9.69 -9.86
C THR A 174 20.08 -8.75 -8.73
N MET A 175 19.18 -8.52 -7.76
CA MET A 175 19.42 -7.66 -6.60
C MET A 175 20.44 -8.27 -5.63
N HIS A 176 20.44 -9.58 -5.41
CA HIS A 176 21.42 -10.23 -4.53
C HIS A 176 22.67 -10.67 -5.30
N ARG A 177 23.82 -10.08 -4.97
CA ARG A 177 25.11 -10.40 -5.59
C ARG A 177 25.85 -11.49 -4.81
N GLY A 178 26.74 -12.20 -5.48
CA GLY A 178 27.49 -13.34 -4.89
C GLY A 178 28.52 -12.93 -3.83
N ASP A 179 28.86 -11.66 -3.75
CA ASP A 179 29.72 -11.07 -2.71
C ASP A 179 28.94 -10.61 -1.48
N GLY A 180 27.63 -10.87 -1.42
CA GLY A 180 26.75 -10.46 -0.33
C GLY A 180 26.23 -9.02 -0.43
N SER A 181 26.60 -8.27 -1.46
CA SER A 181 26.07 -6.91 -1.69
C SER A 181 24.67 -6.92 -2.33
N LEU A 182 23.90 -5.85 -2.09
CA LEU A 182 22.58 -5.65 -2.70
C LEU A 182 22.62 -4.59 -3.80
N ASP A 183 22.16 -4.91 -4.99
CA ASP A 183 21.86 -3.93 -6.03
C ASP A 183 20.40 -3.48 -5.95
N VAL A 184 20.18 -2.36 -5.25
CA VAL A 184 18.85 -1.78 -5.04
C VAL A 184 18.45 -0.82 -6.17
N GLY A 185 19.30 -0.66 -7.18
CA GLY A 185 19.14 0.33 -8.23
C GLY A 185 19.35 1.78 -7.74
N PRO A 186 19.47 2.73 -8.69
CA PRO A 186 19.87 4.10 -8.38
C PRO A 186 18.80 4.89 -7.62
N ALA A 187 17.52 4.57 -7.82
CA ALA A 187 16.41 5.25 -7.14
C ALA A 187 16.34 4.97 -5.63
N TYR A 188 16.89 3.85 -5.17
CA TYR A 188 16.86 3.44 -3.76
C TYR A 188 18.24 3.47 -3.10
N LEU A 189 19.33 3.66 -3.86
CA LEU A 189 20.69 3.61 -3.34
C LEU A 189 20.91 4.58 -2.18
N ALA A 190 20.50 5.84 -2.31
CA ALA A 190 20.70 6.84 -1.26
C ALA A 190 19.93 6.50 0.03
N TRP A 191 18.75 5.88 -0.11
CA TRP A 191 18.00 5.37 1.03
C TRP A 191 18.71 4.17 1.66
N ALA A 192 19.09 3.17 0.86
CA ALA A 192 19.72 1.96 1.36
C ALA A 192 21.03 2.27 2.11
N GLN A 193 21.85 3.20 1.59
CA GLN A 193 23.05 3.66 2.26
C GLN A 193 22.76 4.41 3.57
N ALA A 194 21.70 5.24 3.61
CA ALA A 194 21.28 5.94 4.82
C ALA A 194 20.81 4.97 5.92
N GLU A 195 20.21 3.83 5.54
CA GLU A 195 19.83 2.73 6.44
C GLU A 195 21.02 1.81 6.80
N GLY A 196 22.24 2.09 6.31
CA GLY A 196 23.42 1.27 6.58
C GLY A 196 23.46 -0.07 5.83
N LEU A 197 22.66 -0.25 4.79
CA LEU A 197 22.67 -1.46 3.96
C LEU A 197 23.89 -1.48 3.03
N ALA A 198 24.61 -2.60 3.03
CA ALA A 198 25.69 -2.88 2.08
C ALA A 198 25.11 -2.99 0.65
N SER A 199 25.05 -1.84 -0.02
CA SER A 199 24.28 -1.66 -1.25
C SER A 199 25.09 -0.98 -2.35
N THR A 200 24.80 -1.38 -3.57
CA THR A 200 25.39 -0.85 -4.79
C THR A 200 24.27 -0.46 -5.76
N SER A 201 24.63 0.27 -6.81
CA SER A 201 23.84 0.36 -8.02
C SER A 201 24.76 0.05 -9.18
N VAL A 202 24.69 -1.16 -9.72
CA VAL A 202 25.47 -1.52 -10.89
C VAL A 202 24.45 -1.61 -12.01
N SER A 203 24.35 -0.56 -12.83
CA SER A 203 23.65 -0.65 -14.11
C SER A 203 24.09 -1.96 -14.77
N ALA A 204 23.17 -2.92 -14.90
CA ALA A 204 23.44 -4.10 -15.69
C ALA A 204 23.75 -3.58 -17.08
N GLU A 205 25.02 -3.70 -17.48
CA GLU A 205 25.65 -3.03 -18.62
C GLU A 205 26.07 -1.57 -18.36
N GLY A 206 27.36 -1.38 -18.01
CA GLY A 206 28.31 -0.34 -18.45
C GLY A 206 27.86 1.07 -18.91
N GLY A 207 26.68 1.55 -18.56
CA GLY A 207 26.18 2.88 -18.87
C GLY A 207 26.40 3.84 -17.71
N PRO A 208 26.46 5.17 -17.98
CA PRO A 208 26.65 6.18 -16.95
C PRO A 208 25.66 5.95 -15.81
N GLY A 209 26.14 6.04 -14.56
CA GLY A 209 25.28 5.98 -13.38
C GLY A 209 24.04 6.83 -13.61
N ALA A 210 22.86 6.29 -13.30
CA ALA A 210 21.59 6.88 -13.73
C ALA A 210 21.56 8.39 -13.46
N GLN A 211 21.12 9.15 -14.47
CA GLN A 211 21.15 10.60 -14.41
C GLN A 211 20.36 11.09 -13.17
N PRO A 212 20.87 12.10 -12.45
CA PRO A 212 20.13 12.70 -11.36
C PRO A 212 18.74 13.13 -11.81
N GLY A 213 17.74 12.98 -10.95
CA GLY A 213 16.35 13.15 -11.36
C GLY A 213 15.38 13.19 -10.21
N PHE A 214 14.13 13.55 -10.52
CA PHE A 214 13.02 13.46 -9.57
C PHE A 214 12.36 12.09 -9.67
N ILE A 215 12.31 11.37 -8.54
CA ILE A 215 11.46 10.19 -8.38
C ILE A 215 10.04 10.66 -8.09
N LEU A 216 9.91 11.64 -7.19
CA LEU A 216 8.67 12.35 -6.88
C LEU A 216 9.00 13.84 -6.66
N PRO A 217 8.18 14.78 -7.15
CA PRO A 217 7.16 14.56 -8.17
C PRO A 217 7.79 14.30 -9.55
N ALA A 218 7.26 13.35 -10.29
CA ALA A 218 7.61 13.15 -11.69
C ALA A 218 7.01 14.26 -12.56
N ASN A 219 7.54 14.44 -13.78
CA ASN A 219 7.01 15.42 -14.72
C ASN A 219 5.56 15.07 -15.10
N GLY A 220 4.64 16.02 -14.89
CA GLY A 220 3.22 15.87 -15.18
C GLY A 220 2.39 15.27 -14.05
N ASP A 221 2.99 14.97 -12.89
CA ASP A 221 2.22 14.50 -11.74
C ASP A 221 1.17 15.53 -11.32
N GLU A 222 0.01 15.05 -10.86
CA GLU A 222 -1.03 15.86 -10.24
C GLU A 222 -1.23 15.46 -8.78
N PHE A 223 -1.17 16.45 -7.88
CA PHE A 223 -1.46 16.29 -6.47
C PHE A 223 -2.79 16.96 -6.16
N LEU A 224 -3.69 16.24 -5.49
CA LEU A 224 -4.99 16.77 -5.06
C LEU A 224 -4.92 17.21 -3.59
N VAL A 225 -5.32 18.44 -3.33
CA VAL A 225 -5.52 19.04 -2.01
C VAL A 225 -6.99 18.86 -1.63
N GLU A 226 -7.22 18.33 -0.44
CA GLU A 226 -8.56 18.18 0.12
C GLU A 226 -8.97 19.49 0.80
N PRO A 227 -10.03 20.18 0.35
CA PRO A 227 -10.46 21.46 0.92
C PRO A 227 -10.83 21.36 2.40
N GLU A 228 -11.22 20.18 2.86
CA GLU A 228 -11.68 19.91 4.22
C GLU A 228 -10.54 19.66 5.21
N LEU A 229 -9.30 19.46 4.71
CA LEU A 229 -8.13 19.18 5.56
C LEU A 229 -7.28 20.44 5.76
N PRO A 230 -6.72 20.67 6.98
CA PRO A 230 -5.80 21.78 7.21
C PRO A 230 -4.59 21.75 6.25
N GLU A 231 -4.15 22.91 5.76
CA GLU A 231 -2.97 23.01 4.88
C GLU A 231 -1.71 22.37 5.50
N SER A 232 -1.55 22.49 6.82
CA SER A 232 -0.43 21.89 7.55
C SER A 232 -0.41 20.36 7.52
N ALA A 233 -1.54 19.72 7.21
CA ALA A 233 -1.66 18.27 7.07
C ALA A 233 -1.37 17.78 5.64
N GLN A 234 -1.17 18.69 4.68
CA GLN A 234 -1.08 18.38 3.26
C GLN A 234 0.25 18.85 2.68
N ALA A 235 0.98 17.94 2.03
CA ALA A 235 2.29 18.25 1.48
C ALA A 235 2.61 17.39 0.25
N VAL A 236 3.38 17.98 -0.66
CA VAL A 236 3.96 17.31 -1.82
C VAL A 236 5.26 16.64 -1.39
N PRO A 237 5.37 15.30 -1.44
CA PRO A 237 6.62 14.61 -1.17
C PRO A 237 7.62 14.87 -2.30
N VAL A 238 8.86 15.16 -1.94
CA VAL A 238 9.97 15.27 -2.87
C VAL A 238 10.96 14.15 -2.57
N ARG A 239 11.31 13.38 -3.59
CA ARG A 239 12.32 12.34 -3.55
C ARG A 239 13.16 12.44 -4.81
N VAL A 240 14.48 12.51 -4.67
CA VAL A 240 15.38 12.66 -5.81
C VAL A 240 16.36 11.50 -5.91
N MET A 241 16.67 11.14 -7.15
CA MET A 241 17.80 10.31 -7.49
C MET A 241 19.03 11.22 -7.53
N ALA A 242 19.95 10.99 -6.60
CA ALA A 242 21.16 11.79 -6.48
C ALA A 242 22.30 11.21 -7.33
N PRO A 243 23.25 12.04 -7.79
CA PRO A 243 24.51 11.53 -8.30
C PRO A 243 25.19 10.63 -7.27
N GLN A 244 25.87 9.58 -7.72
CA GLN A 244 26.59 8.66 -6.84
C GLN A 244 27.63 9.43 -5.99
N GLY A 245 27.62 9.21 -4.68
CA GLY A 245 28.54 9.86 -3.75
C GLY A 245 28.19 11.30 -3.37
N ALA A 246 27.08 11.86 -3.88
CA ALA A 246 26.59 13.16 -3.44
C ALA A 246 26.35 13.15 -1.92
N LYS A 247 26.72 14.25 -1.25
CA LYS A 247 26.48 14.46 0.20
C LYS A 247 25.50 15.58 0.48
N LEU A 248 25.34 16.48 -0.50
CA LEU A 248 24.51 17.67 -0.41
C LEU A 248 24.00 18.00 -1.82
N LEU A 249 22.71 18.28 -1.93
CA LEU A 249 22.07 18.85 -3.10
C LEU A 249 21.22 20.05 -2.67
N GLU A 250 20.90 20.92 -3.61
CA GLU A 250 20.00 22.06 -3.37
C GLU A 250 18.74 21.89 -4.21
N LEU A 251 17.59 21.89 -3.56
CA LEU A 251 16.29 21.97 -4.22
C LEU A 251 15.88 23.44 -4.31
N ARG A 252 15.59 23.92 -5.51
CA ARG A 252 15.03 25.26 -5.75
C ARG A 252 13.58 25.15 -6.18
N THR A 253 12.74 25.96 -5.55
CA THR A 253 11.33 26.09 -5.89
C THR A 253 11.11 27.32 -6.78
N ASP A 254 10.02 27.28 -7.53
CA ASP A 254 9.46 28.41 -8.29
C ASP A 254 9.20 29.68 -7.45
N ASP A 255 8.86 29.53 -6.17
CA ASP A 255 8.71 30.65 -5.22
C ASP A 255 10.05 31.15 -4.63
N GLY A 256 11.19 30.68 -5.17
CA GLY A 256 12.52 31.17 -4.84
C GLY A 256 13.14 30.58 -3.56
N ARG A 257 12.46 29.65 -2.88
CA ARG A 257 13.03 28.92 -1.74
C ARG A 257 14.16 28.00 -2.19
N ARG A 258 15.15 27.87 -1.33
CA ARG A 258 16.28 26.95 -1.49
C ARG A 258 16.33 26.03 -0.28
N ILE A 259 16.37 24.73 -0.54
CA ILE A 259 16.30 23.71 0.50
C ILE A 259 17.49 22.77 0.31
N GLU A 260 18.31 22.65 1.36
CA GLU A 260 19.37 21.65 1.39
C GLU A 260 18.78 20.24 1.50
N LEU A 261 19.24 19.35 0.62
CA LEU A 261 18.92 17.92 0.66
C LEU A 261 20.18 17.13 0.98
N ARG A 262 20.11 16.30 2.01
CA ARG A 262 21.14 15.32 2.40
C ARG A 262 20.57 13.92 2.22
N PRO A 263 21.41 12.85 2.11
CA PRO A 263 20.92 11.48 2.05
C PRO A 263 19.87 11.22 3.15
N PRO A 264 18.70 10.65 2.82
CA PRO A 264 18.35 9.95 1.56
C PRO A 264 17.75 10.85 0.45
N PHE A 265 17.97 12.16 0.52
CA PHE A 265 17.52 13.19 -0.42
C PHE A 265 16.00 13.26 -0.59
N VAL A 266 15.32 13.32 0.54
CA VAL A 266 13.87 13.43 0.63
C VAL A 266 13.49 14.70 1.39
N THR A 267 12.39 15.33 1.00
CA THR A 267 11.77 16.42 1.75
C THR A 267 10.26 16.48 1.47
N ARG A 268 9.56 17.42 2.11
CA ARG A 268 8.14 17.68 1.88
C ARG A 268 7.95 19.17 1.66
N LEU A 269 7.20 19.52 0.62
CA LEU A 269 6.83 20.90 0.32
C LEU A 269 5.36 21.14 0.68
N PRO A 270 4.98 22.35 1.12
CA PRO A 270 3.56 22.72 1.24
C PRO A 270 2.80 22.47 -0.06
N ALA A 271 1.62 21.88 0.03
CA ALA A 271 0.76 21.59 -1.13
C ALA A 271 -0.01 22.85 -1.57
N VAL A 272 0.70 23.84 -2.08
CA VAL A 272 0.12 25.10 -2.57
C VAL A 272 -0.36 24.92 -4.01
N ALA A 273 -1.65 25.18 -4.24
CA ALA A 273 -2.32 25.03 -5.53
C ALA A 273 -1.63 25.81 -6.66
N GLY A 274 -1.68 25.25 -7.87
CA GLY A 274 -1.13 25.83 -9.08
C GLY A 274 -0.14 24.92 -9.82
N GLU A 275 0.34 25.43 -10.94
CA GLU A 275 1.46 24.83 -11.67
C GLU A 275 2.75 25.06 -10.88
N ARG A 276 3.47 23.99 -10.58
CA ARG A 276 4.69 24.02 -9.77
C ARG A 276 5.90 23.60 -10.59
N ARG A 277 7.04 24.20 -10.26
CA ARG A 277 8.33 23.84 -10.85
C ARG A 277 9.39 23.68 -9.78
N LEU A 278 10.13 22.58 -9.85
CA LEU A 278 11.29 22.33 -9.00
C LEU A 278 12.52 22.10 -9.85
N GLU A 279 13.64 22.57 -9.33
CA GLU A 279 14.97 22.32 -9.90
C GLU A 279 15.86 21.67 -8.84
N LEU A 280 16.61 20.66 -9.26
CA LEU A 280 17.65 20.03 -8.45
C LEU A 280 19.01 20.55 -8.87
N TRP A 281 19.83 20.96 -7.91
CA TRP A 281 21.14 21.57 -8.16
C TRP A 281 22.25 20.87 -7.37
N ALA A 282 23.43 20.78 -7.98
CA ALA A 282 24.66 20.60 -7.24
C ALA A 282 25.01 21.91 -6.51
N PRO A 283 25.58 21.88 -5.29
CA PRO A 283 26.02 23.09 -4.60
C PRO A 283 26.99 23.89 -5.47
N GLY A 284 26.67 25.17 -5.73
CA GLY A 284 27.49 26.06 -6.57
C GLY A 284 27.45 25.77 -8.08
N GLY A 285 26.60 24.85 -8.56
CA GLY A 285 26.46 24.54 -9.98
C GLY A 285 25.88 25.70 -10.80
N SER A 286 26.28 25.79 -12.08
CA SER A 286 25.82 26.81 -13.03
C SER A 286 24.50 26.44 -13.74
N GLU A 287 24.10 25.17 -13.71
CA GLU A 287 22.88 24.65 -14.34
C GLU A 287 22.20 23.60 -13.44
N PRO A 288 20.86 23.43 -13.56
CA PRO A 288 20.15 22.41 -12.79
C PRO A 288 20.51 21.00 -13.28
N LEU A 289 20.74 20.09 -12.33
CA LEU A 289 20.93 18.66 -12.60
C LEU A 289 19.65 18.01 -13.13
N ALA A 290 18.49 18.47 -12.67
CA ALA A 290 17.19 18.01 -13.12
C ALA A 290 16.11 19.07 -12.88
N VAL A 291 15.04 19.00 -13.67
CA VAL A 291 13.87 19.88 -13.52
C VAL A 291 12.61 19.03 -13.60
N THR A 292 11.66 19.28 -12.69
CA THR A 292 10.32 18.69 -12.75
C THR A 292 9.24 19.77 -12.72
N ARG A 293 8.16 19.53 -13.45
CA ARG A 293 6.94 20.34 -13.47
C ARG A 293 5.75 19.45 -13.15
N PHE A 294 4.91 19.89 -12.23
CA PHE A 294 3.76 19.14 -11.75
C PHE A 294 2.66 20.12 -11.31
N ARG A 295 1.46 19.63 -11.07
CA ARG A 295 0.33 20.46 -10.69
C ARG A 295 -0.19 20.09 -9.31
N VAL A 296 -0.55 21.09 -8.54
CA VAL A 296 -1.33 20.92 -7.30
C VAL A 296 -2.72 21.49 -7.55
N ARG A 297 -3.76 20.69 -7.36
CA ARG A 297 -5.17 21.07 -7.56
C ARG A 297 -5.93 21.01 -6.26
#